data_AF-A0A7S3T888-F1
#
_entry.id   AF-A0A7S3T888-F1
#
_cell.length_a   1.000
_cell.length_b   1.000
_cell.length_c   1.000
_cell.angle_alpha   90.00
_cell.angle_beta   90.00
_cell.angle_gamma   90.00
#
_symmetry.space_group_name_H-M   'P 1'
#
loop_
_entity.id
_entity.type
_entity.pdbx_description
1 polymer ?
#
loop_
_entity_poly.entity_id
_entity_poly.type
_entity_poly.pdbx_seq_one_letter_code
_entity_poly.pdbx_strand_id
1 'polypeptide(L)'
;KRARSRLASKEKLEGELAQLETVKPEAVDATKLRYLCFRRNTYGDLCQGFEDDELLAALAQAGNNAPGAMLILKRRRQQTGQLYQPPSFLDDVGSVQRSSPFYMNTSGRATVWV
;
A
#
# COMPACT_ATOMS: atom_id res chain seq x y z
N LYS A 1 21.49 -3.97 5.16
CA LYS A 1 21.30 -4.06 3.68
C LYS A 1 20.06 -3.27 3.31
N ARG A 2 20.18 -2.12 2.62
CA ARG A 2 19.02 -1.26 2.28
C ARG A 2 18.11 -1.98 1.27
N ALA A 3 16.80 -1.94 1.50
CA ALA A 3 15.73 -2.60 0.74
C ALA A 3 15.56 -2.12 -0.73
N ARG A 4 16.47 -1.27 -1.25
CA ARG A 4 16.37 -0.69 -2.60
C ARG A 4 16.90 -1.62 -3.71
N SER A 5 17.57 -2.73 -3.40
CA SER A 5 18.08 -3.67 -4.42
C SER A 5 17.02 -4.64 -4.98
N ARG A 6 15.76 -4.52 -4.54
CA ARG A 6 14.64 -5.35 -5.01
C ARG A 6 13.52 -4.49 -5.61
N LEU A 7 13.84 -3.57 -6.51
CA LEU A 7 12.88 -3.24 -7.56
C LEU A 7 12.78 -4.50 -8.44
N ALA A 8 12.01 -5.48 -7.98
CA ALA A 8 11.72 -6.70 -8.72
C ALA A 8 11.14 -6.29 -10.08
N SER A 9 11.72 -6.82 -11.16
CA SER A 9 11.08 -6.73 -12.47
C SER A 9 9.67 -7.32 -12.38
N LYS A 10 8.78 -6.94 -13.29
CA LYS A 10 7.39 -7.42 -13.29
C LYS A 10 7.33 -8.96 -13.19
N GLU A 11 8.24 -9.64 -13.88
CA GLU A 11 8.37 -11.11 -13.89
C GLU A 11 8.72 -11.67 -12.51
N LYS A 12 9.63 -11.00 -11.79
CA LYS A 12 10.02 -11.42 -10.43
C LYS A 12 8.87 -11.20 -9.44
N LEU A 13 8.10 -10.12 -9.59
CA LEU A 13 6.92 -9.88 -8.77
C LEU A 13 5.86 -10.97 -8.99
N GLU A 14 5.56 -11.32 -10.24
CA GLU A 14 4.61 -12.41 -10.54
C GLU A 14 5.11 -13.76 -10.00
N GLY A 15 6.42 -14.04 -10.08
CA GLY A 15 7.01 -15.25 -9.49
C GLY A 15 6.87 -15.32 -7.97
N GLU A 16 7.07 -14.20 -7.25
CA GLU A 16 6.86 -14.13 -5.81
C GLU A 16 5.38 -14.28 -5.43
N LEU A 17 4.46 -13.74 -6.24
CA LEU A 17 3.01 -13.87 -6.02
C LEU A 17 2.49 -15.29 -6.25
N ALA A 18 3.05 -16.00 -7.24
CA ALA A 18 2.65 -17.37 -7.57
C ALA A 18 2.96 -18.41 -6.47
N GLN A 19 3.85 -18.06 -5.53
CA GLN A 19 4.22 -18.92 -4.40
C GLN A 19 3.33 -18.72 -3.16
N LEU A 20 2.37 -17.79 -3.20
CA LEU A 20 1.50 -17.51 -2.07
C LEU A 20 0.36 -18.53 -2.00
N GLU A 21 0.15 -19.10 -0.82
CA GLU A 21 -0.96 -20.00 -0.55
C GLU A 21 -2.15 -19.22 -0.01
N THR A 22 -3.25 -19.13 -0.76
CA THR A 22 -4.42 -18.35 -0.33
C THR A 22 -5.17 -19.01 0.83
N VAL A 23 -5.66 -18.20 1.77
CA VAL A 23 -6.60 -18.61 2.81
C VAL A 23 -7.96 -17.97 2.58
N LYS A 24 -9.00 -18.53 3.20
CA LYS A 24 -10.33 -17.91 3.20
C LYS A 24 -10.35 -16.61 4.03
N PRO A 25 -11.20 -15.63 3.70
CA PRO A 25 -11.36 -14.39 4.46
C PRO A 25 -11.55 -14.60 5.97
N GLU A 26 -12.32 -15.60 6.37
CA GLU A 26 -12.64 -15.89 7.77
C GLU A 26 -11.45 -16.47 8.55
N ALA A 27 -10.43 -16.97 7.84
CA ALA A 27 -9.19 -17.51 8.40
C ALA A 27 -8.05 -16.48 8.43
N VAL A 28 -8.34 -15.21 8.14
CA VAL A 28 -7.35 -14.13 8.19
C VAL A 28 -6.97 -13.83 9.65
N ASP A 29 -5.67 -13.68 9.88
CA ASP A 29 -5.10 -13.28 11.17
C ASP A 29 -5.48 -11.82 11.47
N ALA A 30 -6.39 -11.64 12.42
CA ALA A 30 -6.91 -10.35 12.85
C ALA A 30 -5.81 -9.39 13.33
N THR A 31 -4.71 -9.90 13.90
CA THR A 31 -3.59 -9.07 14.37
C THR A 31 -2.84 -8.49 13.18
N LYS A 32 -2.57 -9.32 12.16
CA LYS A 32 -1.92 -8.87 10.92
C LYS A 32 -2.80 -7.89 10.14
N LEU A 33 -4.10 -8.16 10.05
CA LEU A 33 -5.05 -7.25 9.42
C LEU A 33 -5.05 -5.89 10.13
N ARG A 34 -5.13 -5.88 11.46
CA ARG A 34 -5.07 -4.64 12.26
C ARG A 34 -3.82 -3.83 11.98
N TYR A 35 -2.65 -4.47 11.82
CA TYR A 35 -1.43 -3.76 11.47
C TYR A 35 -1.47 -3.13 10.07
N LEU A 36 -2.10 -3.78 9.09
CA LEU A 36 -2.32 -3.17 7.77
C LEU A 36 -3.26 -1.96 7.87
N CYS A 37 -4.35 -2.08 8.64
CA CYS A 37 -5.27 -0.96 8.90
C CYS A 37 -4.57 0.21 9.61
N PHE A 38 -3.65 -0.04 10.54
CA PHE A 38 -2.85 1.04 11.13
C PHE A 38 -1.95 1.74 10.11
N ARG A 39 -1.34 0.96 9.22
CA ARG A 39 -0.48 1.53 8.16
C ARG A 39 -1.25 2.37 7.15
N ARG A 40 -2.53 2.08 6.91
CA ARG A 40 -3.40 2.93 6.07
C ARG A 40 -3.45 4.38 6.54
N ASN A 41 -3.36 4.61 7.85
CA ASN A 41 -3.44 5.95 8.43
C ASN A 41 -2.11 6.74 8.30
N THR A 42 -1.05 6.12 7.80
CA THR A 42 0.25 6.76 7.60
C THR A 42 0.31 7.39 6.22
N TYR A 43 0.55 8.71 6.17
CA TYR A 43 0.70 9.43 4.90
C TYR A 43 1.82 8.83 4.04
N GLY A 44 1.49 8.54 2.77
CA GLY A 44 2.42 7.98 1.81
C GLY A 44 2.74 6.49 1.98
N ASP A 45 2.18 5.80 2.98
CA ASP A 45 2.28 4.34 3.05
C ASP A 45 1.50 3.69 1.90
N LEU A 46 1.95 2.50 1.48
CA LEU A 46 1.30 1.72 0.43
C LEU A 46 -0.17 1.38 0.75
N CYS A 47 -0.49 1.19 2.03
CA CYS A 47 -1.83 0.85 2.52
C CYS A 47 -2.78 2.06 2.49
N GLN A 48 -2.27 3.29 2.40
CA GLN A 48 -3.11 4.49 2.38
C GLN A 48 -4.08 4.44 1.20
N GLY A 49 -5.36 4.71 1.46
CA GLY A 49 -6.41 4.72 0.43
C GLY A 49 -6.83 3.33 -0.07
N PHE A 50 -6.66 2.29 0.75
CA PHE A 50 -7.34 1.00 0.59
C PHE A 50 -8.37 0.84 1.71
N GLU A 51 -9.52 0.27 1.39
CA GLU A 51 -10.56 -0.03 2.38
C GLU A 51 -10.23 -1.29 3.20
N ASP A 52 -10.90 -1.48 4.34
CA ASP A 52 -10.64 -2.63 5.23
C ASP A 52 -10.83 -3.97 4.50
N ASP A 53 -11.87 -4.10 3.67
CA ASP A 53 -12.13 -5.29 2.86
C ASP A 53 -11.04 -5.54 1.83
N GLU A 54 -10.42 -4.49 1.28
CA GLU A 54 -9.34 -4.63 0.31
C GLU A 54 -8.03 -5.11 0.96
N LEU A 55 -7.75 -4.62 2.18
CA LEU A 55 -6.63 -5.06 3.00
C LEU A 55 -6.83 -6.51 3.48
N LEU A 56 -8.05 -6.86 3.88
CA LEU A 56 -8.43 -8.23 4.22
C LEU A 56 -8.24 -9.16 3.03
N ALA A 57 -8.75 -8.78 1.85
CA ALA A 57 -8.63 -9.59 0.64
C ALA A 57 -7.17 -9.78 0.23
N ALA A 58 -6.33 -8.75 0.34
CA ALA A 58 -4.90 -8.86 0.05
C ALA A 58 -4.19 -9.80 1.02
N LEU A 59 -4.53 -9.76 2.31
CA LEU A 59 -3.94 -10.64 3.31
C LEU A 59 -4.43 -12.09 3.20
N ALA A 60 -5.69 -12.29 2.83
CA ALA A 60 -6.27 -13.60 2.51
C ALA A 60 -5.60 -14.23 1.29
N GLN A 61 -5.46 -13.48 0.19
CA GLN A 61 -4.74 -13.89 -1.02
C GLN A 61 -3.26 -14.23 -0.73
N ALA A 62 -2.67 -13.56 0.25
CA ALA A 62 -1.30 -13.81 0.68
C ALA A 62 -1.15 -14.94 1.72
N GLY A 63 -2.23 -15.60 2.14
CA GLY A 63 -2.11 -16.67 3.14
C GLY A 63 -1.65 -16.20 4.51
N ASN A 64 -2.11 -15.04 4.97
CA ASN A 64 -1.59 -14.40 6.17
C ASN A 64 -0.09 -14.02 6.10
N ASN A 65 0.51 -14.00 4.91
CA ASN A 65 1.87 -13.49 4.69
C ASN A 65 1.83 -11.97 4.45
N ALA A 66 2.18 -11.16 5.46
CA ALA A 66 2.14 -9.71 5.34
C ALA A 66 3.06 -9.14 4.22
N PRO A 67 4.30 -9.62 4.03
CA PRO A 67 5.10 -9.28 2.84
C PRO A 67 4.40 -9.60 1.51
N GLY A 68 3.75 -10.77 1.40
CA GLY A 68 2.97 -11.16 0.22
C GLY A 68 1.80 -10.21 -0.04
N ALA A 69 1.07 -9.84 1.01
CA ALA A 69 -0.02 -8.86 0.92
C ALA A 69 0.49 -7.50 0.40
N MET A 70 1.70 -7.09 0.78
CA MET A 70 2.35 -5.89 0.25
C MET A 70 2.66 -5.98 -1.24
N LEU A 71 3.08 -7.14 -1.72
CA LEU A 71 3.29 -7.33 -3.16
C LEU A 71 1.97 -7.25 -3.93
N ILE A 72 0.90 -7.84 -3.39
CA ILE A 72 -0.45 -7.78 -3.98
C ILE A 72 -0.93 -6.33 -4.06
N LEU A 73 -0.86 -5.59 -2.96
CA LEU A 73 -1.31 -4.18 -2.92
C LEU A 73 -0.45 -3.30 -3.84
N LYS A 74 0.86 -3.56 -3.93
CA LYS A 74 1.75 -2.89 -4.88
C LYS A 74 1.35 -3.17 -6.33
N ARG A 75 1.01 -4.41 -6.67
CA ARG A 75 0.51 -4.77 -8.01
C ARG A 75 -0.77 -4.01 -8.34
N ARG A 76 -1.72 -3.92 -7.39
CA ARG A 76 -2.95 -3.13 -7.56
C ARG A 76 -2.63 -1.66 -7.81
N ARG A 77 -1.72 -1.07 -7.01
CA ARG A 77 -1.26 0.32 -7.20
C ARG A 77 -0.62 0.57 -8.57
N GLN A 78 0.09 -0.40 -9.14
CA GLN A 78 0.61 -0.27 -10.52
C GLN A 78 -0.50 -0.11 -11.56
N GLN A 79 -1.70 -0.66 -11.29
CA GLN A 79 -2.86 -0.60 -12.17
C GLN A 79 -3.74 0.64 -11.89
N THR A 80 -3.94 1.00 -10.62
CA THR A 80 -4.90 2.04 -10.21
C THR A 80 -4.25 3.39 -9.89
N GLY A 81 -2.93 3.45 -9.75
CA GLY A 81 -2.23 4.60 -9.18
C GLY A 81 -2.26 4.63 -7.65
N GLN A 82 -1.41 5.49 -7.08
CA GLN A 82 -1.33 5.70 -5.62
C GLN A 82 -2.11 6.94 -5.22
N LEU A 83 -3.07 6.74 -4.31
CA LEU A 83 -3.80 7.82 -3.66
C LEU A 83 -2.96 8.36 -2.50
N TYR A 84 -2.72 9.66 -2.51
CA TYR A 84 -2.11 10.39 -1.41
C TYR A 84 -3.20 11.21 -0.72
N GLN A 85 -3.30 11.05 0.60
CA GLN A 85 -4.17 11.85 1.46
C GLN A 85 -3.28 12.64 2.42
N PRO A 86 -2.86 13.86 2.06
CA PRO A 86 -1.95 14.63 2.89
C PRO A 86 -2.58 15.00 4.25
N PRO A 87 -1.76 15.12 5.31
CA PRO A 87 -2.26 15.52 6.60
C PRO A 87 -2.81 16.95 6.55
N SER A 88 -3.73 17.25 7.46
CA SER A 88 -4.14 18.64 7.69
C SER A 88 -3.02 19.40 8.39
N PHE A 89 -2.92 20.70 8.15
CA PHE A 89 -1.94 21.58 8.77
C PHE A 89 -2.63 22.80 9.37
N LEU A 90 -1.92 23.49 10.28
CA LEU A 90 -2.34 24.79 10.80
C LEU A 90 -1.66 25.88 9.98
N ASP A 91 -2.42 26.88 9.54
CA ASP A 91 -1.85 28.08 8.94
C ASP A 91 -1.37 29.10 9.98
N ASP A 92 -0.80 30.21 9.52
CA ASP A 92 -0.23 31.27 10.36
C ASP A 92 -1.29 32.00 11.21
N VAL A 93 -2.58 31.84 10.89
CA VAL A 93 -3.71 32.39 11.65
C VAL A 93 -4.40 31.33 12.53
N GLY A 94 -3.81 30.13 12.66
CA GLY A 94 -4.29 29.06 13.53
C GLY A 94 -5.51 28.30 12.99
N SER A 95 -5.85 28.48 11.71
CA SER A 95 -6.95 27.74 11.07
C SER A 95 -6.46 26.40 10.52
N VAL A 96 -7.28 25.35 10.70
CA VAL A 96 -6.97 24.01 10.18
C VAL A 96 -7.26 23.97 8.69
N GLN A 97 -6.21 23.80 7.90
CA GLN A 97 -6.27 23.62 6.45
C GLN A 97 -6.25 22.13 6.10
N ARG A 98 -7.23 21.70 5.30
CA ARG A 98 -7.32 20.31 4.81
C ARG A 98 -6.84 20.24 3.37
N SER A 99 -5.86 19.40 3.10
CA SER A 99 -5.42 19.12 1.74
C SER A 99 -6.35 18.13 1.05
N SER A 100 -6.74 18.43 -0.19
CA SER A 100 -7.50 17.50 -1.02
C SER A 100 -6.65 16.28 -1.38
N PRO A 101 -7.21 15.06 -1.35
CA PRO A 101 -6.52 13.87 -1.85
C PRO A 101 -6.19 13.99 -3.34
N PHE A 102 -5.08 13.37 -3.76
CA PHE A 102 -4.68 13.35 -5.16
C PHE A 102 -4.07 11.99 -5.55
N TYR A 103 -4.16 11.65 -6.84
CA TYR A 103 -3.55 10.45 -7.38
C TYR A 103 -2.20 10.78 -8.03
N MET A 104 -1.17 10.02 -7.68
CA MET A 104 0.10 10.04 -8.39
C MET A 104 0.08 8.97 -9.47
N ASN A 105 0.27 9.40 -10.72
CA ASN A 105 0.31 8.49 -11.86
C ASN A 105 1.58 7.62 -11.82
N THR A 106 1.43 6.33 -12.09
CA THR A 106 2.50 5.34 -12.14
C THR A 106 3.40 5.48 -13.38
N SER A 107 2.96 6.24 -14.40
CA SER A 107 3.75 6.49 -15.61
C SER A 107 4.78 7.62 -15.49
N GLY A 108 4.84 8.31 -14.35
CA GLY A 108 5.83 9.36 -14.10
C GLY A 108 7.19 8.75 -13.69
N ARG A 109 8.23 8.98 -14.51
CA ARG A 109 9.62 8.77 -14.09
C ARG A 109 9.82 9.37 -12.71
N ALA A 110 10.45 8.62 -11.81
CA ALA A 110 10.89 9.13 -10.52
C ALA A 110 11.54 10.49 -10.72
N THR A 111 10.94 11.55 -10.17
CA THR A 111 11.50 12.89 -10.23
C THR A 111 12.89 12.81 -9.63
N VAL A 112 13.90 12.97 -10.48
CA VAL A 112 15.29 13.13 -10.04
C VAL A 112 15.30 14.48 -9.34
N TRP A 113 15.37 14.46 -8.01
CA TRP A 113 15.66 15.66 -7.25
C TRP A 113 17.12 16.03 -7.60
N VAL A 114 17.28 17.09 -8.40
CA VAL A 114 18.56 17.71 -8.72
C VAL A 114 18.99 18.58 -7.56
#